data_AF-A0A2T4S6Y3-F1
#
_entry.id   AF-A0A2T4S6Y3-F1
#
_cell.length_a   1.000
_cell.length_b   1.000
_cell.length_c   1.000
_cell.angle_alpha   90.00
_cell.angle_beta   90.00
_cell.angle_gamma   90.00
#
_symmetry.space_group_name_H-M   'P 1'
#
loop_
_entity.id
_entity.type
_entity.pdbx_description
1 polymer ?
#
loop_
_entity_poly.entity_id
_entity_poly.type
_entity_poly.pdbx_seq_one_letter_code
_entity_poly.pdbx_strand_id
1 'polypeptide(L)'
;MSFKMTQSQYTSLYGPTVGDSIRLADTNLFARVEKDYASYGDEATFGGGKSVRDGMAQNPNVTRDDRNVADTVITNAVIIDYDKVYKADIGIKNGYIMRYGKAGNPDIMDNVNIIIGANTDIISAEGKIVTAGGIDTHVHFINPEQSW
;
A
#
# COMPACT_ATOMS: atom_id res chain seq x y z
N MET A 1 19.07 -21.23 -3.36
CA MET A 1 18.03 -21.84 -4.22
C MET A 1 17.02 -20.75 -4.56
N SER A 2 16.61 -20.61 -5.81
CA SER A 2 15.54 -19.66 -6.17
C SER A 2 14.17 -20.31 -5.96
N PHE A 3 13.32 -19.72 -5.12
CA PHE A 3 11.90 -20.06 -5.06
C PHE A 3 11.14 -19.23 -6.10
N LYS A 4 10.12 -19.81 -6.74
CA LYS A 4 9.26 -19.12 -7.70
C LYS A 4 7.81 -19.40 -7.37
N MET A 5 7.00 -18.35 -7.40
CA MET A 5 5.55 -18.44 -7.26
C MET A 5 4.87 -18.30 -8.61
N THR A 6 3.71 -18.93 -8.79
CA THR A 6 2.86 -18.62 -9.93
C THR A 6 2.24 -17.24 -9.75
N GLN A 7 1.91 -16.57 -10.85
CA GLN A 7 1.26 -15.25 -10.84
C GLN A 7 -0.05 -15.27 -10.04
N SER A 8 -0.92 -16.25 -10.24
CA SER A 8 -2.18 -16.39 -9.50
C SER A 8 -1.96 -16.54 -7.98
N GLN A 9 -0.93 -17.28 -7.56
CA GLN A 9 -0.57 -17.37 -6.14
C GLN A 9 -0.07 -16.03 -5.60
N TYR A 10 0.73 -15.30 -6.37
CA TYR A 10 1.20 -13.97 -5.98
C TYR A 10 0.02 -12.99 -5.84
N THR A 11 -0.83 -12.91 -6.87
CA THR A 11 -1.99 -12.01 -6.90
C THR A 11 -2.97 -12.29 -5.77
N SER A 12 -3.18 -13.56 -5.40
CA SER A 12 -4.08 -13.91 -4.29
C SER A 12 -3.56 -13.56 -2.90
N LEU A 13 -2.23 -13.37 -2.74
CA LEU A 13 -1.61 -13.01 -1.47
C LEU A 13 -1.30 -11.52 -1.34
N TYR A 14 -0.80 -10.90 -2.40
CA TYR A 14 -0.25 -9.53 -2.37
C TYR A 14 -0.97 -8.59 -3.32
N GLY A 15 -1.98 -9.06 -4.04
CA GLY A 15 -2.61 -8.30 -5.12
C GLY A 15 -1.80 -8.31 -6.43
N PRO A 16 -2.37 -7.74 -7.49
CA PRO A 16 -1.81 -7.78 -8.84
C PRO A 16 -0.52 -6.97 -8.94
N THR A 17 0.43 -7.41 -9.76
CA THR A 17 1.72 -6.74 -10.00
C THR A 17 1.89 -6.33 -11.47
N VAL A 18 3.07 -5.85 -11.86
CA VAL A 18 3.35 -5.30 -13.20
C VAL A 18 2.85 -6.23 -14.31
N GLY A 19 2.04 -5.67 -15.21
CA GLY A 19 1.44 -6.37 -16.34
C GLY A 19 0.07 -6.99 -16.06
N ASP A 20 -0.30 -7.22 -14.80
CA ASP A 20 -1.64 -7.65 -14.43
C ASP A 20 -2.66 -6.56 -14.76
N SER A 21 -3.89 -6.99 -15.09
CA SER A 21 -5.00 -6.09 -15.36
C SER A 21 -6.20 -6.40 -14.46
N ILE A 22 -6.84 -5.34 -13.96
CA ILE A 22 -7.98 -5.41 -13.07
C ILE A 22 -9.18 -4.85 -13.82
N ARG A 23 -10.28 -5.62 -13.88
CA ARG A 23 -11.55 -5.11 -14.39
C ARG A 23 -12.16 -4.15 -13.37
N LEU A 24 -12.55 -2.96 -13.82
CA LEU A 24 -13.17 -1.97 -12.94
C LEU A 24 -14.65 -2.31 -12.77
N ALA A 25 -14.99 -2.92 -11.63
CA ALA A 25 -16.33 -3.43 -11.33
C ALA A 25 -16.85 -4.34 -12.46
N ASP A 26 -18.10 -4.14 -12.90
CA ASP A 26 -18.76 -4.84 -13.99
C ASP A 26 -18.63 -4.12 -15.34
N THR A 27 -17.81 -3.07 -15.44
CA THR A 27 -17.59 -2.31 -16.67
C THR A 27 -16.74 -3.08 -17.69
N ASN A 28 -16.51 -2.51 -18.88
CA ASN A 28 -15.57 -3.05 -19.86
C ASN A 28 -14.17 -2.40 -19.77
N LEU A 29 -13.88 -1.71 -18.66
CA LEU A 29 -12.60 -1.04 -18.44
C LEU A 29 -11.64 -1.95 -17.68
N PHE A 30 -10.37 -1.96 -18.11
CA PHE A 30 -9.30 -2.73 -17.49
C PHE A 30 -8.13 -1.81 -17.16
N ALA A 31 -7.79 -1.72 -15.87
CA ALA A 31 -6.64 -0.98 -15.39
C ALA A 31 -5.44 -1.92 -15.30
N ARG A 32 -4.38 -1.64 -16.06
CA ARG A 32 -3.14 -2.46 -16.06
C ARG A 32 -2.10 -1.84 -15.13
N VAL A 33 -1.49 -2.63 -14.27
CA VAL A 33 -0.40 -2.18 -13.39
C VAL A 33 0.85 -1.89 -14.21
N GLU A 34 1.31 -0.65 -14.18
CA GLU A 34 2.43 -0.15 -15.00
C GLU A 34 3.77 -0.21 -14.27
N LYS A 35 3.73 -0.15 -12.94
CA LYS A 35 4.90 -0.19 -12.05
C LYS A 35 4.52 -0.81 -10.70
N ASP A 36 5.44 -1.57 -10.11
CA ASP A 36 5.36 -2.07 -8.73
C ASP A 36 6.63 -1.62 -7.98
N TYR A 37 6.47 -1.14 -6.76
CA TYR A 37 7.56 -0.74 -5.88
C TYR A 37 8.06 -1.87 -4.96
N ALA A 38 7.39 -3.01 -4.94
CA ALA A 38 7.81 -4.16 -4.15
C ALA A 38 9.18 -4.71 -4.59
N SER A 39 9.98 -5.18 -3.63
CA SER A 39 11.04 -6.15 -3.89
C SER A 39 10.45 -7.54 -3.65
N TYR A 40 10.32 -8.35 -4.70
CA TYR A 40 9.56 -9.61 -4.61
C TYR A 40 10.16 -10.58 -3.59
N GLY A 41 9.35 -10.96 -2.60
CA GLY A 41 9.73 -11.76 -1.44
C GLY A 41 9.76 -10.97 -0.12
N ASP A 42 9.83 -9.63 -0.21
CA ASP A 42 9.86 -8.70 0.91
C ASP A 42 8.56 -7.86 0.98
N GLU A 43 7.42 -8.42 0.59
CA GLU A 43 6.14 -7.74 0.75
C GLU A 43 5.79 -7.55 2.24
N ALA A 44 5.45 -6.31 2.62
CA ALA A 44 4.94 -6.02 3.94
C ALA A 44 3.51 -6.57 4.06
N THR A 45 3.32 -7.52 4.99
CA THR A 45 2.01 -8.11 5.29
C THR A 45 1.83 -8.22 6.79
N PHE A 46 0.67 -7.80 7.28
CA PHE A 46 0.33 -7.84 8.69
C PHE A 46 -0.59 -9.04 9.01
N GLY A 47 -0.47 -9.58 10.23
CA GLY A 47 -1.25 -10.72 10.70
C GLY A 47 -0.44 -11.76 11.46
N GLY A 48 -1.12 -12.77 12.02
CA GLY A 48 -0.49 -13.84 12.78
C GLY A 48 0.56 -14.59 11.96
N GLY A 49 1.82 -14.52 12.39
CA GLY A 49 2.95 -15.18 11.71
C GLY A 49 3.40 -14.53 10.39
N LYS A 50 2.97 -13.29 10.10
CA LYS A 50 3.34 -12.56 8.87
C LYS A 50 4.61 -11.70 9.04
N SER A 51 4.94 -10.89 8.04
CA SER A 51 6.23 -10.17 7.98
C SER A 51 6.30 -8.95 8.90
N VAL A 52 5.19 -8.21 9.09
CA VAL A 52 5.17 -7.03 9.97
C VAL A 52 5.08 -7.47 11.44
N ARG A 53 6.26 -7.73 12.02
CA ARG A 53 6.47 -8.09 13.41
C ARG A 53 7.80 -7.50 13.89
N ASP A 54 7.91 -7.36 15.21
CA ASP A 54 9.10 -6.85 15.89
C ASP A 54 10.39 -7.54 15.41
N GLY A 55 11.38 -6.73 15.02
CA GLY A 55 12.66 -7.19 14.48
C GLY A 55 12.60 -7.77 13.05
N MET A 56 11.42 -7.89 12.45
CA MET A 56 11.22 -8.29 11.06
C MET A 56 10.94 -7.05 10.21
N ALA A 57 9.82 -7.00 9.47
CA ALA A 57 9.47 -5.81 8.70
C ALA A 57 9.11 -4.60 9.59
N GLN A 58 8.86 -4.79 10.89
CA GLN A 58 8.78 -3.71 11.87
C GLN A 58 10.17 -3.49 12.49
N ASN A 59 10.72 -2.29 12.29
CA ASN A 59 12.02 -1.91 12.84
C ASN A 59 11.92 -1.63 14.36
N PRO A 60 12.72 -2.29 15.21
CA PRO A 60 12.66 -2.13 16.67
C PRO A 60 13.53 -0.97 17.19
N ASN A 61 14.37 -0.38 16.35
CA ASN A 61 15.43 0.56 16.74
C ASN A 61 15.09 2.03 16.49
N VAL A 62 13.95 2.31 15.86
CA VAL A 62 13.52 3.65 15.45
C VAL A 62 12.36 4.16 16.30
N THR A 63 12.30 5.47 16.49
CA THR A 63 11.15 6.14 17.11
C THR A 63 10.29 6.83 16.07
N ARG A 64 9.06 7.17 16.44
CA ARG A 64 8.13 7.96 15.61
C ARG A 64 8.74 9.27 15.09
N ASP A 65 9.67 9.88 15.82
CA ASP A 65 10.26 11.18 15.46
C ASP A 65 11.14 11.12 14.20
N ASP A 66 11.61 9.93 13.80
CA ASP A 66 12.29 9.77 12.52
C ASP A 66 11.33 10.12 11.37
N ARG A 67 11.75 11.04 10.51
CA ARG A 67 10.98 11.50 9.34
C ARG A 67 10.56 10.38 8.38
N ASN A 68 11.25 9.24 8.39
CA ASN A 68 10.97 8.10 7.53
C ASN A 68 10.02 7.08 8.17
N VAL A 69 9.75 7.18 9.47
CA VAL A 69 8.80 6.30 10.17
C VAL A 69 7.37 6.80 9.94
N ALA A 70 6.51 5.94 9.40
CA ALA A 70 5.12 6.27 9.16
C ALA A 70 4.25 6.12 10.43
N ASP A 71 3.21 6.94 10.58
CA ASP A 71 2.17 6.73 11.58
C ASP A 71 1.23 5.59 11.15
N THR A 72 0.95 5.49 9.85
CA THR A 72 0.16 4.41 9.26
C THR A 72 0.74 4.01 7.91
N VAL A 73 0.74 2.72 7.60
CA VAL A 73 1.08 2.22 6.26
C VAL A 73 -0.12 1.48 5.67
N ILE A 74 -0.50 1.87 4.45
CA ILE A 74 -1.42 1.10 3.62
C ILE A 74 -0.57 0.16 2.75
N THR A 75 -0.66 -1.15 3.00
CA THR A 75 0.24 -2.14 2.36
C THR A 75 -0.32 -2.67 1.04
N ASN A 76 0.55 -2.87 0.05
CA ASN A 76 0.27 -3.53 -1.24
C ASN A 76 -0.90 -2.93 -2.04
N ALA A 77 -1.09 -1.62 -1.97
CA ALA A 77 -2.19 -0.94 -2.65
C ALA A 77 -1.96 -0.88 -4.16
N VAL A 78 -3.00 -1.18 -4.95
CA VAL A 78 -3.07 -0.73 -6.34
C VAL A 78 -3.62 0.69 -6.35
N ILE A 79 -2.82 1.65 -6.78
CA ILE A 79 -3.18 3.05 -6.83
C ILE A 79 -3.59 3.40 -8.24
N ILE A 80 -4.80 3.91 -8.38
CA ILE A 80 -5.29 4.51 -9.63
C ILE A 80 -5.37 6.01 -9.40
N ASP A 81 -4.59 6.75 -10.16
CA ASP A 81 -4.59 8.21 -10.17
C ASP A 81 -4.66 8.71 -11.63
N TYR A 82 -4.81 10.02 -11.82
CA TYR A 82 -5.09 10.62 -13.13
C TYR A 82 -4.04 10.28 -14.21
N ASP A 83 -2.78 10.10 -13.84
CA ASP A 83 -1.65 9.88 -14.76
C ASP A 83 -1.09 8.46 -14.76
N LYS A 84 -1.53 7.57 -13.85
CA LYS A 84 -0.85 6.28 -13.63
C LYS A 84 -1.68 5.24 -12.90
N VAL A 85 -1.37 3.98 -13.18
CA VAL A 85 -1.82 2.81 -12.41
C VAL A 85 -0.60 2.04 -11.91
N TYR A 86 -0.37 2.02 -10.60
CA TYR A 86 0.85 1.44 -10.02
C TYR A 86 0.57 0.77 -8.67
N LYS A 87 1.45 -0.14 -8.27
CA LYS A 87 1.38 -0.82 -6.97
C LYS A 87 2.48 -0.32 -6.03
N ALA A 88 2.08 0.06 -4.82
CA ALA A 88 3.01 0.56 -3.81
C ALA A 88 2.40 0.43 -2.40
N ASP A 89 3.27 0.52 -1.39
CA ASP A 89 2.85 0.88 -0.04
C ASP A 89 2.70 2.40 0.07
N ILE A 90 1.74 2.85 0.88
CA ILE A 90 1.49 4.28 1.14
C ILE A 90 1.78 4.57 2.60
N GLY A 91 2.81 5.37 2.85
CA GLY A 91 3.13 5.86 4.18
C GLY A 91 2.35 7.14 4.47
N ILE A 92 1.72 7.19 5.64
CA ILE A 92 1.01 8.36 6.16
C ILE A 92 1.72 8.84 7.42
N LYS A 93 1.94 10.16 7.53
CA LYS A 93 2.53 10.78 8.71
C LYS A 93 1.88 12.12 8.96
N ASN A 94 1.49 12.40 10.21
CA ASN A 94 0.81 13.63 10.63
C ASN A 94 -0.45 13.96 9.79
N GLY A 95 -1.18 12.94 9.33
CA GLY A 95 -2.40 13.10 8.53
C GLY A 95 -2.16 13.39 7.03
N TYR A 96 -0.91 13.39 6.57
CA TYR A 96 -0.56 13.59 5.16
C TYR A 96 0.09 12.36 4.56
N ILE A 97 -0.03 12.22 3.23
CA ILE A 97 0.73 11.23 2.48
C ILE A 97 2.22 11.60 2.58
N MET A 98 2.97 10.77 3.28
CA MET A 98 4.41 10.93 3.47
C MET A 98 5.15 10.50 2.19
N ARG A 99 4.81 9.33 1.65
CA ARG A 99 5.48 8.72 0.51
C ARG A 99 4.67 7.57 -0.08
N TYR A 100 4.81 7.36 -1.39
CA TYR A 100 4.49 6.11 -2.06
C TYR A 100 5.79 5.33 -2.32
N GLY A 101 5.85 4.05 -1.99
CA GLY A 101 7.06 3.28 -2.19
C GLY A 101 7.00 1.89 -1.59
N LYS A 102 8.08 1.49 -0.92
CA LYS A 102 8.22 0.20 -0.27
C LYS A 102 8.37 0.40 1.23
N ALA A 103 7.44 -0.19 1.98
CA ALA A 103 7.46 -0.18 3.42
C ALA A 103 8.20 -1.38 4.00
N GLY A 104 8.67 -1.23 5.24
CA GLY A 104 9.27 -2.33 5.99
C GLY A 104 10.40 -1.87 6.89
N ASN A 105 11.40 -2.75 7.05
CA ASN A 105 12.56 -2.52 7.87
C ASN A 105 13.83 -2.49 7.00
N PRO A 106 14.53 -1.34 6.90
CA PRO A 106 15.74 -1.23 6.09
C PRO A 106 16.91 -2.06 6.63
N ASP A 107 16.86 -2.54 7.87
CA ASP A 107 17.93 -3.37 8.45
C ASP A 107 18.01 -4.76 7.80
N ILE A 108 16.90 -5.24 7.22
CA ILE A 108 16.78 -6.62 6.70
C ILE A 108 16.07 -6.75 5.35
N MET A 109 15.49 -5.67 4.81
CA MET A 109 14.75 -5.68 3.56
C MET A 109 15.33 -4.64 2.59
N ASP A 110 15.42 -5.01 1.31
CA ASP A 110 16.00 -4.14 0.30
C ASP A 110 15.05 -3.00 -0.09
N ASN A 111 15.62 -1.85 -0.48
CA ASN A 111 14.91 -0.70 -1.07
C ASN A 111 13.76 -0.10 -0.24
N VAL A 112 13.79 -0.26 1.09
CA VAL A 112 12.79 0.35 1.98
C VAL A 112 12.96 1.87 2.03
N ASN A 113 11.86 2.60 1.79
CA ASN A 113 11.83 4.06 1.88
C ASN A 113 10.68 4.59 2.75
N ILE A 114 9.90 3.68 3.36
CA ILE A 114 8.87 3.95 4.38
C ILE A 114 9.16 2.99 5.53
N ILE A 115 9.62 3.48 6.68
CA ILE A 115 9.97 2.61 7.81
C ILE A 115 8.70 2.31 8.61
N ILE A 116 8.45 1.02 8.87
CA ILE A 116 7.42 0.58 9.81
C ILE A 116 8.10 0.47 11.19
N GLY A 117 7.70 1.32 12.13
CA GLY A 117 8.19 1.30 13.51
C GLY A 117 7.16 0.71 14.47
N ALA A 118 7.50 0.65 15.76
CA ALA A 118 6.60 0.15 16.81
C ALA A 118 5.31 0.99 16.98
N ASN A 119 5.29 2.23 16.50
CA ASN A 119 4.13 3.14 16.54
C ASN A 119 3.36 3.22 15.22
N THR A 120 3.68 2.39 14.24
CA THR A 120 3.03 2.40 12.92
C THR A 120 1.84 1.45 12.90
N ASP A 121 0.66 1.97 12.56
CA ASP A 121 -0.52 1.14 12.31
C ASP A 121 -0.55 0.64 10.85
N ILE A 122 -1.24 -0.48 10.59
CA ILE A 122 -1.28 -1.12 9.26
C ILE A 122 -2.69 -1.25 8.74
N ILE A 123 -2.90 -0.82 7.49
CA ILE A 123 -4.12 -1.05 6.71
C ILE A 123 -3.78 -1.96 5.53
N SER A 124 -4.36 -3.16 5.50
CA SER A 124 -4.21 -4.13 4.41
C SER A 124 -4.96 -3.68 3.15
N ALA A 125 -4.25 -3.33 2.08
CA ALA A 125 -4.81 -3.02 0.77
C ALA A 125 -4.45 -4.03 -0.32
N GLU A 126 -3.87 -5.17 0.04
CA GLU A 126 -3.71 -6.29 -0.88
C GLU A 126 -5.05 -6.67 -1.55
N GLY A 127 -5.04 -6.66 -2.89
CA GLY A 127 -6.23 -6.89 -3.70
C GLY A 127 -7.28 -5.78 -3.63
N LYS A 128 -6.93 -4.56 -3.18
CA LYS A 128 -7.79 -3.37 -3.20
C LYS A 128 -7.22 -2.30 -4.13
N ILE A 129 -8.11 -1.46 -4.63
CA ILE A 129 -7.77 -0.23 -5.33
C ILE A 129 -7.87 0.92 -4.34
N VAL A 130 -6.85 1.79 -4.31
CA VAL A 130 -6.81 3.03 -3.55
C VAL A 130 -6.82 4.21 -4.51
N THR A 131 -7.64 5.22 -4.21
CA THR A 131 -7.79 6.45 -5.01
C THR A 131 -7.76 7.67 -4.09
N ALA A 132 -7.55 8.85 -4.67
CA ALA A 132 -7.80 10.10 -3.95
C ALA A 132 -9.31 10.24 -3.66
N GLY A 133 -9.64 11.00 -2.61
CA GLY A 133 -11.04 11.34 -2.31
C GLY A 133 -11.68 12.15 -3.43
N GLY A 134 -12.95 11.85 -3.74
CA GLY A 134 -13.72 12.63 -4.70
C GLY A 134 -13.91 14.07 -4.24
N ILE A 135 -13.70 15.04 -5.13
CA ILE A 135 -13.93 16.46 -4.88
C ILE A 135 -15.14 16.90 -5.67
N ASP A 136 -16.27 17.10 -4.99
CA ASP A 136 -17.47 17.69 -5.57
C ASP A 136 -17.47 19.20 -5.33
N THR A 137 -17.37 19.96 -6.42
CA THR A 137 -17.31 21.43 -6.40
C THR A 137 -18.66 22.10 -6.59
N HIS A 138 -19.73 21.31 -6.77
CA HIS A 138 -21.08 21.81 -7.04
C HIS A 138 -22.10 21.17 -6.09
N VAL A 139 -21.83 21.25 -4.80
CA VAL A 139 -22.77 20.80 -3.76
C VAL A 139 -23.73 21.92 -3.39
N HIS A 140 -25.03 21.61 -3.44
CA HIS A 140 -26.07 22.44 -2.84
C HIS A 140 -26.38 21.90 -1.45
N PHE A 141 -26.00 22.64 -0.39
CA PHE A 141 -26.23 22.25 1.01
C PHE A 141 -27.69 22.42 1.43
N ILE A 142 -28.52 21.43 1.07
CA ILE A 142 -29.97 21.43 1.28
C ILE A 142 -30.35 20.63 2.53
N ASN A 143 -29.71 19.49 2.76
CA ASN A 143 -30.05 18.55 3.83
C ASN A 143 -28.76 17.94 4.41
N PRO A 144 -28.59 17.89 5.75
CA PRO A 144 -27.46 17.19 6.38
C PRO A 144 -27.26 15.75 5.91
N GLU A 145 -28.34 15.02 5.57
CA GLU A 145 -28.26 13.63 5.06
C GLU A 145 -27.51 13.51 3.71
N GLN A 146 -27.22 14.62 3.03
CA GLN A 146 -26.39 14.61 1.81
C GLN A 146 -24.94 14.19 2.08
N SER A 147 -24.48 14.31 3.31
CA SER A 147 -23.12 14.00 3.72
C SER A 147 -23.12 13.19 5.00
N TRP A 148 -23.67 11.97 4.95
CA TRP A 148 -23.73 10.96 6.03
C TRP A 148 -25.02 10.95 6.87
#